data_AF-A0A7R9JMN1-F1
#
_entry.id   AF-A0A7R9JMN1-F1
#
_cell.length_a   1.000
_cell.length_b   1.000
_cell.length_c   1.000
_cell.angle_alpha   90.00
_cell.angle_beta   90.00
_cell.angle_gamma   90.00
#
_symmetry.space_group_name_H-M   'P 1'
#
loop_
_entity.id
_entity.type
_entity.pdbx_description
1 polymer ?
#
loop_
_entity_poly.entity_id
_entity_poly.type
_entity_poly.pdbx_seq_one_letter_code
_entity_poly.pdbx_strand_id
1 'polypeptide(L)' 'MFLPSPDQYTIAVRCCPLLFELHDGESMFALPYRMILAVASQSSVVLYDTQQPEPFGIISNIHYTRLTDLA' A
#
# COMPACT_ATOMS: atom_id res chain seq x y z
N MET A 1 -4.03 -2.26 -12.83
CA MET A 1 -4.47 -1.85 -11.49
C MET A 1 -3.91 -0.45 -11.25
N PHE A 2 -4.78 0.55 -11.11
CA PHE A 2 -4.38 1.91 -10.74
C PHE A 2 -4.59 2.06 -9.24
N LEU A 3 -3.52 2.28 -8.47
CA LEU A 3 -3.60 2.55 -7.04
C LEU A 3 -3.67 4.08 -6.87
N PRO A 4 -4.82 4.64 -6.50
CA PRO A 4 -4.99 6.08 -6.46
C PRO A 4 -4.15 6.68 -5.32
N SER A 5 -3.09 7.41 -5.64
CA SER A 5 -2.46 8.33 -4.68
C SER A 5 -3.29 9.63 -4.68
N PRO A 6 -4.07 9.89 -3.61
CA PRO A 6 -5.22 10.81 -3.68
C PRO A 6 -4.87 12.29 -3.91
N ASP A 7 -3.61 12.71 -3.70
CA ASP A 7 -3.26 14.15 -3.73
C ASP A 7 -1.82 14.44 -4.20
N GLN A 8 -0.97 13.42 -4.30
CA GLN A 8 0.47 13.58 -4.52
C GLN A 8 1.00 12.48 -5.46
N TYR A 9 2.13 12.76 -6.12
CA TYR A 9 2.82 11.76 -6.93
C TYR A 9 3.42 10.69 -6.01
N THR A 10 3.35 9.44 -6.47
CA THR A 10 3.99 8.32 -5.78
C THR A 10 5.50 8.42 -5.96
N ILE A 11 6.25 8.35 -4.86
CA ILE A 11 7.72 8.42 -4.86
C ILE A 11 8.32 7.02 -4.79
N ALA A 12 7.75 6.16 -3.93
CA ALA A 12 8.23 4.81 -3.75
C ALA A 12 7.05 3.85 -3.51
N VAL A 13 7.20 2.62 -4.01
CA VAL A 13 6.28 1.53 -3.72
C VAL A 13 7.11 0.37 -3.20
N ARG A 14 6.67 -0.23 -2.10
CA ARG A 14 7.31 -1.42 -1.55
C ARG A 14 6.29 -2.49 -1.23
N CYS A 15 6.59 -3.69 -1.69
CA CYS A 15 5.90 -4.89 -1.24
C CYS A 15 6.50 -5.35 0.09
N CYS A 16 5.64 -5.63 1.08
CA CYS A 16 6.09 -6.33 2.27
C CYS A 16 6.55 -7.75 1.84
N PRO A 17 7.77 -8.19 2.22
CA PRO A 17 8.27 -9.52 1.84
C PRO A 17 7.59 -10.66 2.61
N LEU A 18 6.77 -10.34 3.61
CA LEU A 18 5.99 -11.30 4.36
C LEU A 18 4.66 -11.58 3.65
N LEU A 19 4.41 -12.87 3.40
CA LEU A 19 3.14 -13.35 2.87
C LEU A 19 2.20 -13.63 4.04
N PHE A 20 1.04 -12.99 4.04
CA PHE A 20 0.03 -13.16 5.07
C PHE A 20 -0.98 -14.23 4.65
N GLU A 21 -1.60 -14.85 5.65
CA GLU A 21 -2.70 -15.78 5.42
C GLU A 21 -3.92 -15.05 4.85
N LEU A 22 -4.66 -15.74 3.99
CA LEU A 22 -5.86 -15.23 3.34
C LEU A 22 -6.95 -15.01 4.41
N HIS A 23 -7.57 -13.82 4.44
CA HIS A 23 -8.77 -13.62 5.25
C HIS A 23 -10.00 -14.15 4.50
N ASP A 24 -11.04 -14.56 5.23
CA ASP A 24 -12.33 -14.93 4.65
C ASP A 24 -12.93 -13.72 3.92
N GLY A 25 -12.83 -13.70 2.60
CA GLY A 25 -13.29 -12.60 1.76
C GLY A 25 -12.98 -12.78 0.29
N GLU A 26 -13.74 -12.09 -0.56
CA GLU A 26 -13.45 -12.04 -2.00
C GLU A 26 -12.09 -11.40 -2.22
N SER A 27 -11.22 -12.12 -2.94
CA SER A 27 -9.88 -11.65 -3.26
C SER A 27 -9.89 -11.13 -4.70
N MET A 28 -9.49 -9.86 -4.88
CA MET A 28 -9.34 -9.27 -6.21
C MET A 28 -8.32 -9.99 -7.09
N PHE A 29 -7.34 -10.64 -6.47
CA PHE A 29 -6.35 -11.47 -7.15
C PHE A 29 -6.47 -12.91 -6.65
N ALA A 30 -6.44 -13.87 -7.57
CA ALA A 30 -6.43 -15.31 -7.28
C ALA A 30 -5.04 -15.77 -6.80
N LEU A 31 -4.53 -15.14 -5.75
CA LEU A 31 -3.27 -15.50 -5.10
C LEU A 31 -3.58 -16.36 -3.86
N PRO A 32 -2.80 -17.41 -3.58
CA PRO A 32 -2.99 -18.25 -2.39
C PRO A 32 -2.53 -17.56 -1.09
N TYR A 33 -2.15 -16.27 -1.16
CA TYR A 33 -1.63 -15.48 -0.07
C TYR A 33 -2.07 -14.02 -0.19
N ARG A 34 -2.02 -13.33 0.93
CA ARG A 34 -2.24 -11.89 1.04
C ARG A 34 -0.90 -11.16 1.06
N MET A 35 -0.74 -10.16 0.20
CA MET A 35 0.45 -9.31 0.17
C MET A 35 0.08 -7.87 0.47
N ILE A 36 0.86 -7.24 1.35
CA ILE A 36 0.67 -5.83 1.71
C ILE A 36 1.62 -4.97 0.88
N LEU A 37 1.08 -3.90 0.30
CA LEU A 37 1.81 -2.93 -0.49
C LEU A 37 1.80 -1.59 0.24
N ALA A 38 2.97 -0.99 0.45
CA ALA A 38 3.11 0.36 0.93
C ALA A 38 3.43 1.29 -0.24
N VAL A 39 2.60 2.33 -0.43
CA VAL A 39 2.73 3.33 -1.47
C VAL A 39 3.06 4.66 -0.78
N ALA A 40 4.32 5.08 -0.86
CA ALA A 40 4.77 6.36 -0.35
C ALA A 40 4.57 7.46 -1.39
N SER A 41 3.90 8.52 -0.99
CA SER A 41 3.83 9.82 -1.65
C SER A 41 4.71 10.83 -0.90
N GLN A 42 4.72 12.09 -1.34
CA GLN A 42 5.61 13.12 -0.77
C GLN A 42 5.47 13.33 0.74
N SER A 43 4.25 13.29 1.29
CA SER A 43 3.98 13.47 2.73
C SER A 43 2.98 12.46 3.31
N SER A 44 2.66 11.41 2.56
CA SER A 44 1.76 10.34 3.00
C SER A 44 2.24 8.96 2.56
N VAL A 45 1.84 7.94 3.29
CA VAL A 45 2.01 6.53 2.95
C VAL A 45 0.64 5.88 2.97
N VAL A 46 0.25 5.27 1.86
CA VAL A 46 -0.99 4.51 1.71
C VAL A 46 -0.66 3.03 1.76
N LEU A 47 -1.38 2.28 2.58
CA LEU A 47 -1.23 0.84 2.71
C LEU A 47 -2.37 0.14 1.97
N TYR A 48 -1.99 -0.69 1.00
CA TYR A 48 -2.88 -1.49 0.18
C TYR A 48 -2.70 -2.97 0.47
N ASP A 49 -3.76 -3.69 0.15
CA ASP A 49 -3.83 -5.12 0.21
C ASP A 49 -4.08 -5.67 -1.21
N THR A 50 -3.54 -6.83 -1.52
CA THR A 50 -3.90 -7.53 -2.76
C THR A 50 -5.28 -8.17 -2.70
N GLN A 51 -5.91 -8.34 -1.53
CA GLN A 51 -7.25 -8.89 -1.47
C GLN A 51 -8.34 -7.89 -1.84
N GLN A 52 -8.18 -6.61 -1.46
CA GLN A 52 -9.21 -5.58 -1.58
C GLN A 52 -8.74 -4.39 -2.41
N PRO A 53 -9.64 -3.72 -3.17
CA PRO A 53 -9.28 -2.52 -3.94
C PRO A 53 -9.03 -1.30 -3.07
N GLU A 54 -9.59 -1.30 -1.87
CA GLU A 54 -9.58 -0.15 -0.97
C GLU A 54 -8.32 -0.18 -0.08
N PRO A 55 -7.65 0.96 0.12
CA PRO A 55 -6.55 1.02 1.07
C PRO A 55 -7.09 0.82 2.49
N PHE A 56 -6.47 -0.08 3.25
CA PHE A 56 -6.87 -0.35 4.63
C PHE A 56 -6.30 0.69 5.61
N GLY A 57 -5.32 1.49 5.19
CA GLY A 57 -4.69 2.49 6.04
C GLY A 57 -4.02 3.59 5.24
N ILE A 58 -4.09 4.81 5.77
CA ILE A 58 -3.40 5.97 5.22
C ILE A 58 -2.71 6.67 6.38
N ILE A 59 -1.40 6.85 6.25
CA ILE A 59 -0.58 7.65 7.15
C ILE A 59 -0.27 8.95 6.42
N SER A 60 -0.86 10.06 6.85
CA SER A 60 -0.68 11.38 6.22
C SER A 60 -0.01 12.36 7.17
N ASN A 61 0.32 13.54 6.65
CA ASN A 61 0.93 14.63 7.40
C ASN A 61 2.29 14.25 8.05
N ILE A 62 3.07 13.45 7.33
CA ILE A 62 4.40 13.06 7.73
C ILE A 62 5.32 14.27 7.53
N HIS A 63 5.78 14.89 8.62
CA HIS A 63 6.68 16.04 8.62
C HIS A 63 8.14 15.66 8.27
N TYR A 64 8.33 14.93 7.17
CA TYR A 64 9.64 14.64 6.59
C TYR A 64 9.80 15.37 5.26
N THR A 65 11.03 15.75 4.95
CA THR A 65 11.37 16.61 3.81
C THR A 65 11.04 15.98 2.46
N ARG A 66 11.01 14.63 2.39
CA ARG A 66 10.52 13.77 1.30
C ARG A 66 10.67 12.32 1.76
N LEU A 67 9.63 11.50 1.58
CA LEU A 67 9.74 10.05 1.75
C LEU A 67 10.39 9.46 0.50
N THR A 68 11.69 9.18 0.56
CA THR A 68 12.45 8.62 -0.59
C THR A 68 12.49 7.10 -0.57
N ASP A 69 12.35 6.49 0.61
CA ASP A 69 12.55 5.06 0.80
C ASP A 69 11.49 4.49 1.75
N LEU A 70 11.10 3.24 1.48
CA LEU A 70 10.26 2.42 2.35
C LEU A 70 11.13 1.26 2.82
N ALA A 71 11.41 1.17 4.13
CA ALA A 71 12.33 0.22 4.76
C ALA A 71 11.64 -1.01 5.38
#